data_AF-A0AAN7TQU2-F1
#
_entry.id   AF-A0AAN7TQU2-F1
#
_cell.length_a   1.000
_cell.length_b   1.000
_cell.length_c   1.000
_cell.angle_alpha   90.00
_cell.angle_beta   90.00
_cell.angle_gamma   90.00
#
_symmetry.space_group_name_H-M   'P 1'
#
loop_
_entity.id
_entity.type
_entity.pdbx_description
1 polymer ?
#
loop_
_entity_poly.entity_id
_entity_poly.type
_entity_poly.pdbx_seq_one_letter_code
_entity_poly.pdbx_strand_id
1 'polypeptide(L)'
;MFKSSISLLIRKTPKTLILETKPSQKTKKPRKRLSLIKLKESVEAKNPVVQYRDKIVSRVKKRFCEVSMEQQIELFKKALKSCGGEQISDIYNYSYDKFTKSPEGTFIFGYYSGSIVGMCYSLFPDYKWVPWLFKRNSDRSWRKQKADYNYYDEIIWYAALNDITESNLDKWYDISIPKFKEACKTKIDCEEMRNFIQKAYPHHKFYKFKFCYAPISIWDDPNVIADYRKFLYQTTGFKMMEQFYLLSPCRIKKLYGGSLLKKLNGSQYQLYRLIFPEFPWVEEYLHPDFIKKLASPPPKEPKKISSFAQFFDLGPTQRIATTFDIPEKEIQKNLSDMIENNLNLQ
;
A
#
# COMPACT_ATOMS: atom_id res chain seq x y z
N MET A 1 12.53 -16.69 -22.87
CA MET A 1 13.75 -15.91 -22.60
C MET A 1 13.48 -14.81 -21.57
N PHE A 2 13.33 -15.14 -20.27
CA PHE A 2 13.04 -14.16 -19.20
C PHE A 2 13.84 -14.41 -17.90
N LYS A 3 14.99 -15.10 -17.96
CA LYS A 3 15.80 -15.46 -16.77
C LYS A 3 16.93 -14.48 -16.42
N SER A 4 17.09 -13.36 -17.11
CA SER A 4 18.30 -12.51 -17.00
C SER A 4 18.18 -11.25 -16.10
N SER A 5 16.99 -10.90 -15.58
CA SER A 5 16.81 -9.60 -14.89
C SER A 5 16.86 -9.66 -13.36
N ILE A 6 16.86 -10.83 -12.73
CA ILE A 6 16.86 -10.95 -11.25
C ILE A 6 18.29 -10.79 -10.67
N SER A 7 19.33 -11.20 -11.39
CA SER A 7 20.74 -11.08 -10.94
C SER A 7 21.23 -9.64 -10.85
N LEU A 8 20.63 -8.71 -11.61
CA LEU A 8 20.95 -7.28 -11.57
C LEU A 8 20.27 -6.53 -10.41
N LEU A 9 19.12 -7.03 -9.90
CA LEU A 9 18.45 -6.42 -8.76
C LEU A 9 19.11 -6.77 -7.41
N ILE A 10 19.71 -7.95 -7.28
CA ILE A 10 20.44 -8.33 -6.05
C ILE A 10 21.73 -7.50 -5.89
N ARG A 11 22.30 -6.98 -6.99
CA ARG A 11 23.50 -6.12 -6.97
C ARG A 11 23.22 -4.64 -6.69
N LYS A 12 21.95 -4.22 -6.68
CA LYS A 12 21.54 -2.89 -6.20
C LYS A 12 20.98 -3.02 -4.79
N THR A 13 21.83 -3.37 -3.83
CA THR A 13 21.55 -2.97 -2.45
C THR A 13 21.46 -1.44 -2.44
N PRO A 14 20.44 -0.83 -1.81
CA PRO A 14 20.40 0.62 -1.68
C PRO A 14 21.69 1.05 -0.99
N LYS A 15 22.45 1.94 -1.64
CA LYS A 15 23.59 2.63 -1.02
C LYS A 15 23.10 3.13 0.33
N THR A 16 23.69 2.61 1.40
CA THR A 16 23.38 3.04 2.76
C THR A 16 23.64 4.54 2.80
N LEU A 17 22.59 5.34 2.90
CA LEU A 17 22.67 6.78 3.15
C LEU A 17 23.24 6.93 4.56
N ILE A 18 24.57 7.05 4.64
CA ILE A 18 25.26 7.50 5.84
C ILE A 18 24.97 8.99 5.94
N LEU A 19 24.00 9.35 6.78
CA LEU A 19 23.78 10.73 7.21
C LEU A 19 24.99 11.17 8.05
N GLU A 20 25.94 11.84 7.42
CA GLU A 20 26.99 12.59 8.13
C GLU A 20 26.34 13.74 8.90
N THR A 21 26.19 13.57 10.20
CA THR A 21 25.78 14.64 11.11
C THR A 21 27.01 15.40 11.57
N LYS A 22 27.11 16.68 11.19
CA LYS A 22 28.14 17.60 11.70
C LYS A 22 27.95 17.80 13.22
N PRO A 23 29.02 17.79 14.03
CA PRO A 23 28.90 17.96 15.47
C PRO A 23 28.56 19.41 15.83
N SER A 24 27.36 19.63 16.36
CA SER A 24 26.98 20.87 17.03
C SER A 24 27.54 20.88 18.45
N GLN A 25 28.40 21.86 18.72
CA GLN A 25 28.93 22.12 20.06
C GLN A 25 27.83 22.72 20.94
N LYS A 26 27.29 21.94 21.88
CA LYS A 26 26.56 22.46 23.04
C LYS A 26 27.08 21.82 24.33
N THR A 27 27.33 22.68 25.30
CA THR A 27 27.88 22.47 26.63
C THR A 27 27.14 21.38 27.43
N LYS A 28 27.88 20.36 27.88
CA LYS A 28 27.36 19.21 28.64
C LYS A 28 27.39 19.47 30.15
N LYS A 29 26.23 19.37 30.80
CA LYS A 29 26.13 18.99 32.22
C LYS A 29 26.57 17.52 32.40
N PRO A 30 27.18 17.14 33.54
CA PRO A 30 27.68 15.79 33.75
C PRO A 30 26.52 14.80 33.90
N ARG A 31 26.32 13.95 32.89
CA ARG A 31 25.45 12.76 32.97
C ARG A 31 26.24 11.60 33.56
N LYS A 32 25.67 10.95 34.57
CA LYS A 32 26.15 9.69 35.16
C LYS A 32 26.46 8.69 34.04
N ARG A 33 27.74 8.34 33.91
CA ARG A 33 28.27 7.39 32.93
C ARG A 33 27.93 5.98 33.42
N LEU A 34 26.79 5.43 32.99
CA LEU A 34 26.61 3.97 33.06
C LEU A 34 27.74 3.34 32.23
N SER A 35 28.38 2.30 32.77
CA SER A 35 29.47 1.62 32.08
C SER A 35 28.98 1.14 30.70
N LEU A 36 29.76 1.43 29.66
CA LEU A 36 29.49 1.02 28.27
C LEU A 36 29.23 -0.50 28.13
N ILE A 37 29.74 -1.28 29.08
CA ILE A 37 29.53 -2.73 29.22
C ILE A 37 28.06 -3.05 29.54
N LYS A 38 27.47 -2.38 30.55
CA LYS A 38 26.04 -2.56 30.91
C LYS A 38 25.09 -2.11 29.80
N LEU A 39 25.51 -1.13 28.99
CA LEU A 39 24.72 -0.65 27.85
C LEU A 39 24.76 -1.63 26.67
N LYS A 40 25.91 -2.26 26.39
CA LYS A 40 26.03 -3.32 25.38
C LYS A 40 25.22 -4.56 25.76
N GLU A 41 25.33 -5.01 27.01
CA GLU A 41 24.53 -6.13 27.54
C GLU A 41 23.02 -5.85 27.44
N SER A 42 22.61 -4.61 27.71
CA SER A 42 21.20 -4.16 27.60
C SER A 42 20.67 -4.11 26.16
N VAL A 43 21.54 -3.89 25.15
CA VAL A 43 21.14 -3.79 23.74
C VAL A 43 21.12 -5.17 23.09
N GLU A 44 22.10 -6.03 23.40
CA GLU A 44 22.09 -7.44 22.95
C GLU A 44 20.94 -8.23 23.58
N ALA A 45 20.59 -7.99 24.85
CA ALA A 45 19.46 -8.64 25.52
C ALA A 45 18.08 -8.29 24.90
N LYS A 46 17.98 -7.22 24.11
CA LYS A 46 16.74 -6.78 23.45
C LYS A 46 16.72 -7.03 21.96
N ASN A 47 17.77 -7.58 21.36
CA ASN A 47 17.74 -7.92 19.95
C ASN A 47 16.92 -9.22 19.76
N PRO A 48 15.74 -9.16 19.11
CA PRO A 48 14.88 -10.32 18.92
C PRO A 48 15.59 -11.47 18.17
N VAL A 49 16.57 -11.14 17.32
CA VAL A 49 17.40 -12.14 16.61
C VAL A 49 18.24 -12.96 17.59
N VAL A 50 18.78 -12.34 18.65
CA VAL A 50 19.60 -13.01 19.67
C VAL A 50 18.73 -13.90 20.56
N GLN A 51 17.54 -13.43 20.97
CA GLN A 51 16.60 -14.24 21.74
C GLN A 51 16.06 -15.44 20.95
N TYR A 52 15.85 -15.28 19.64
CA TYR A 52 15.44 -16.36 18.75
C TYR A 52 16.57 -17.39 18.56
N ARG A 53 17.83 -16.94 18.46
CA ARG A 53 19.02 -17.79 18.42
C ARG A 53 19.07 -18.72 19.64
N ASP A 54 18.94 -18.18 20.85
CA ASP A 54 19.04 -18.99 22.09
C ASP A 54 17.92 -20.04 22.22
N LYS A 55 16.71 -19.72 21.75
CA LYS A 55 15.58 -20.67 21.70
C LYS A 55 15.77 -21.77 20.66
N ILE A 56 16.41 -21.49 19.52
CA ILE A 56 16.75 -22.52 18.54
C ILE A 56 17.87 -23.40 19.09
N VAL A 57 18.95 -22.79 19.57
CA VAL A 57 20.15 -23.49 20.07
C VAL A 57 19.80 -24.47 21.19
N SER A 58 18.95 -24.08 22.13
CA SER A 58 18.51 -24.97 23.23
C SER A 58 17.68 -26.18 22.77
N ARG A 59 16.91 -26.07 21.68
CA ARG A 59 16.12 -27.19 21.13
C ARG A 59 16.97 -28.16 20.31
N VAL A 60 17.99 -27.66 19.62
CA VAL A 60 18.85 -28.45 18.73
C VAL A 60 19.83 -29.33 19.54
N LYS A 61 20.30 -28.85 20.70
CA LYS A 61 21.25 -29.56 21.58
C LYS A 61 20.82 -30.97 22.02
N LYS A 62 19.53 -31.32 21.99
CA LYS A 62 19.05 -32.65 22.41
C LYS A 62 19.09 -33.73 21.31
N ARG A 63 19.34 -33.37 20.04
CA ARG A 63 19.17 -34.31 18.90
C ARG A 63 20.39 -34.54 18.02
N PHE A 64 21.42 -33.70 18.12
CA PHE A 64 22.59 -33.78 17.25
C PHE A 64 23.87 -33.72 18.07
N CYS A 65 24.90 -34.46 17.64
CA CYS A 65 26.25 -34.29 18.15
C CYS A 65 26.63 -32.79 18.09
N GLU A 66 27.34 -32.30 19.09
CA GLU A 66 27.77 -30.89 19.13
C GLU A 66 28.76 -30.63 17.99
N VAL A 67 28.26 -30.12 16.86
CA VAL A 67 29.07 -29.63 15.75
C VAL A 67 29.48 -28.19 16.05
N SER A 68 30.77 -27.88 15.96
CA SER A 68 31.27 -26.52 16.23
C SER A 68 30.68 -25.50 15.24
N MET A 69 30.64 -24.22 15.62
CA MET A 69 30.09 -23.18 14.73
C MET A 69 30.90 -23.08 13.43
N GLU A 70 32.23 -23.22 13.51
CA GLU A 70 33.15 -23.21 12.37
C GLU A 70 32.85 -24.36 11.41
N GLN A 71 32.64 -25.57 11.96
CA GLN A 71 32.25 -26.74 11.18
C GLN A 71 30.89 -26.54 10.51
N GLN A 72 29.93 -25.95 11.21
CA GLN A 72 28.61 -25.63 10.64
C GLN A 72 28.71 -24.64 9.47
N ILE A 73 29.55 -23.59 9.60
CA ILE A 73 29.83 -22.62 8.54
C ILE A 73 30.50 -23.31 7.34
N GLU A 74 31.46 -24.20 7.57
CA GLU A 74 32.14 -24.95 6.50
C GLU A 74 31.20 -25.91 5.78
N LEU A 75 30.32 -26.62 6.51
CA LEU A 75 29.26 -27.44 5.92
C LEU A 75 28.32 -26.60 5.05
N PHE A 76 27.90 -25.42 5.53
CA PHE A 76 27.08 -24.50 4.76
C PHE A 76 27.79 -24.06 3.47
N LYS A 77 29.06 -23.65 3.53
CA LYS A 77 29.84 -23.23 2.36
C LYS A 77 30.01 -24.37 1.35
N LYS A 78 30.29 -25.59 1.81
CA LYS A 78 30.36 -26.79 0.93
C LYS A 78 29.03 -27.06 0.26
N ALA A 79 27.93 -27.03 1.01
CA ALA A 79 26.59 -27.18 0.47
C ALA A 79 26.27 -26.10 -0.58
N LEU A 80 26.59 -24.83 -0.29
CA LEU A 80 26.40 -23.72 -1.20
C LEU A 80 27.25 -23.86 -2.48
N LYS A 81 28.52 -24.28 -2.35
CA LYS A 81 29.39 -24.56 -3.49
C LYS A 81 28.85 -25.70 -4.34
N SER A 82 28.28 -26.75 -3.73
CA SER A 82 27.69 -27.89 -4.45
C SER A 82 26.49 -27.51 -5.32
N CYS A 83 25.78 -26.42 -4.98
CA CYS A 83 24.69 -25.89 -5.80
C CYS A 83 25.12 -24.77 -6.76
N GLY A 84 26.43 -24.48 -6.82
CA GLY A 84 27.07 -23.51 -7.72
C GLY A 84 27.12 -22.07 -7.19
N GLY A 85 26.99 -21.88 -5.87
CA GLY A 85 27.12 -20.58 -5.23
C GLY A 85 28.56 -20.30 -4.79
N GLU A 86 28.98 -19.04 -4.87
CA GLU A 86 30.32 -18.59 -4.50
C GLU A 86 30.28 -17.69 -3.25
N GLN A 87 29.24 -16.85 -3.14
CA GLN A 87 29.05 -15.92 -2.05
C GLN A 87 27.88 -16.36 -1.18
N ILE A 88 27.92 -16.09 0.13
CA ILE A 88 26.84 -16.49 1.06
C ILE A 88 25.46 -15.95 0.62
N SER A 89 25.42 -14.80 -0.05
CA SER A 89 24.21 -14.20 -0.63
C SER A 89 23.56 -15.04 -1.73
N ASP A 90 24.33 -15.89 -2.41
CA ASP A 90 23.81 -16.72 -3.50
C ASP A 90 22.77 -17.73 -3.02
N ILE A 91 22.68 -17.97 -1.72
CA ILE A 91 21.65 -18.80 -1.09
C ILE A 91 20.23 -18.36 -1.47
N TYR A 92 20.01 -17.07 -1.75
CA TYR A 92 18.71 -16.56 -2.21
C TYR A 92 18.25 -17.18 -3.54
N ASN A 93 19.18 -17.59 -4.39
CA ASN A 93 18.92 -18.10 -5.73
C ASN A 93 18.53 -19.59 -5.75
N TYR A 94 18.67 -20.29 -4.62
CA TYR A 94 18.49 -21.74 -4.56
C TYR A 94 17.24 -22.14 -3.76
N SER A 95 16.54 -23.17 -4.24
CA SER A 95 15.48 -23.81 -3.44
C SER A 95 16.11 -24.68 -2.35
N TYR A 96 15.32 -24.94 -1.30
CA TYR A 96 15.68 -25.92 -0.28
C TYR A 96 16.02 -27.27 -0.92
N ASP A 97 15.21 -27.77 -1.86
CA ASP A 97 15.49 -29.04 -2.56
C ASP A 97 16.85 -29.04 -3.24
N LYS A 98 17.27 -27.91 -3.84
CA LYS A 98 18.57 -27.82 -4.52
C LYS A 98 19.71 -27.75 -3.50
N PHE A 99 19.53 -26.98 -2.42
CA PHE A 99 20.52 -26.85 -1.36
C PHE A 99 20.75 -28.16 -0.61
N THR A 100 19.69 -28.96 -0.39
CA THR A 100 19.76 -30.25 0.31
C THR A 100 20.09 -31.43 -0.59
N LYS A 101 20.50 -31.22 -1.86
CA LYS A 101 20.94 -32.32 -2.73
C LYS A 101 22.27 -32.92 -2.28
N SER A 102 23.11 -32.15 -1.59
CA SER A 102 24.35 -32.64 -1.01
C SER A 102 24.14 -33.19 0.41
N PRO A 103 24.98 -34.15 0.85
CA PRO A 103 24.97 -34.61 2.24
C PRO A 103 25.16 -33.48 3.24
N GLU A 104 26.08 -32.54 2.96
CA GLU A 104 26.35 -31.37 3.81
C GLU A 104 25.12 -30.48 3.93
N GLY A 105 24.44 -30.22 2.81
CA GLY A 105 23.24 -29.40 2.76
C GLY A 105 22.09 -30.03 3.55
N THR A 106 21.87 -31.34 3.40
CA THR A 106 20.86 -32.09 4.17
C THR A 106 21.17 -32.03 5.67
N PHE A 107 22.43 -32.27 6.05
CA PHE A 107 22.85 -32.29 7.44
C PHE A 107 22.65 -30.92 8.10
N ILE A 108 23.21 -29.86 7.52
CA ILE A 108 23.13 -28.52 8.13
C ILE A 108 21.70 -27.98 8.15
N PHE A 109 20.91 -28.25 7.10
CA PHE A 109 19.51 -27.87 7.07
C PHE A 109 18.70 -28.61 8.14
N GLY A 110 18.97 -29.90 8.37
CA GLY A 110 18.38 -30.69 9.45
C GLY A 110 18.75 -30.18 10.84
N TYR A 111 20.01 -29.77 11.03
CA TYR A 111 20.49 -29.16 12.29
C TYR A 111 19.66 -27.94 12.68
N TYR A 112 19.31 -27.09 11.71
CA TYR A 112 18.46 -25.91 11.89
C TYR A 112 16.96 -26.19 11.73
N SER A 113 16.53 -27.43 11.97
CA SER A 113 15.12 -27.85 11.94
C SER A 113 14.42 -27.51 10.61
N GLY A 114 15.15 -27.53 9.50
CA GLY A 114 14.63 -27.21 8.17
C GLY A 114 14.35 -25.73 7.92
N SER A 115 14.96 -24.82 8.68
CA SER A 115 14.82 -23.37 8.48
C SER A 115 16.07 -22.79 7.83
N ILE A 116 16.03 -22.54 6.51
CA ILE A 116 17.14 -21.89 5.80
C ILE A 116 17.41 -20.47 6.33
N VAL A 117 16.35 -19.75 6.69
CA VAL A 117 16.42 -18.41 7.29
C VAL A 117 17.07 -18.49 8.66
N GLY A 118 16.59 -19.39 9.53
CA GLY A 118 17.15 -19.57 10.88
C GLY A 118 18.62 -20.00 10.85
N MET A 119 18.99 -20.86 9.91
CA MET A 119 20.37 -21.23 9.64
C MET A 119 21.21 -20.00 9.25
N CYS A 120 20.77 -19.21 8.28
CA CYS A 120 21.53 -18.04 7.82
C CYS A 120 21.75 -17.00 8.93
N TYR A 121 20.73 -16.67 9.72
CA TYR A 121 20.87 -15.75 10.86
C TYR A 121 21.78 -16.29 11.97
N SER A 122 21.83 -17.60 12.14
CA SER A 122 22.67 -18.22 13.18
C SER A 122 24.14 -18.31 12.75
N LEU A 123 24.39 -18.67 11.49
CA LEU A 123 25.74 -18.85 10.94
C LEU A 123 26.41 -17.52 10.58
N PHE A 124 25.63 -16.54 10.13
CA PHE A 124 26.13 -15.25 9.64
C PHE A 124 25.31 -14.10 10.26
N PRO A 125 25.43 -13.86 11.57
CA PRO A 125 24.62 -12.85 12.27
C PRO A 125 24.92 -11.43 11.81
N ASP A 126 26.15 -11.16 11.36
CA ASP A 126 26.55 -9.83 10.87
C ASP A 126 26.07 -9.54 9.44
N TYR A 127 25.59 -10.58 8.73
CA TYR A 127 25.05 -10.41 7.39
C TYR A 127 23.60 -9.95 7.46
N LYS A 128 23.27 -8.86 6.76
CA LYS A 128 21.93 -8.27 6.72
C LYS A 128 20.99 -9.12 5.83
N TRP A 129 20.50 -10.22 6.38
CA TRP A 129 19.55 -11.09 5.69
C TRP A 129 18.19 -10.39 5.50
N VAL A 130 17.66 -10.55 4.29
CA VAL A 130 16.36 -10.13 3.78
C VAL A 130 15.45 -11.37 3.64
N PRO A 131 14.61 -11.73 4.64
CA PRO A 131 13.90 -13.01 4.69
C PRO A 131 12.96 -13.30 3.51
N TRP A 132 12.31 -12.28 2.96
CA TRP A 132 11.37 -12.42 1.85
C TRP A 132 12.04 -12.74 0.51
N LEU A 133 13.36 -12.54 0.38
CA LEU A 133 14.10 -12.92 -0.83
C LEU A 133 14.34 -14.42 -0.94
N PHE A 134 14.28 -15.19 0.16
CA PHE A 134 14.43 -16.65 0.10
C PHE A 134 13.30 -17.27 -0.75
N LYS A 135 13.65 -18.21 -1.65
CA LYS A 135 12.69 -18.78 -2.62
C LYS A 135 11.45 -19.42 -1.97
N ARG A 136 11.61 -19.98 -0.77
CA ARG A 136 10.51 -20.51 0.04
C ARG A 136 10.69 -19.99 1.46
N ASN A 137 10.08 -18.85 1.76
CA ASN A 137 9.96 -18.40 3.15
C ASN A 137 8.95 -19.35 3.81
N SER A 138 9.38 -20.11 4.82
CA SER A 138 8.55 -21.20 5.36
C SER A 138 7.32 -20.64 6.07
N ASP A 139 6.26 -20.57 5.29
CA ASP A 139 4.84 -20.34 5.52
C ASP A 139 4.20 -21.07 6.71
N ARG A 140 4.97 -21.68 7.61
CA ARG A 140 4.48 -22.44 8.78
C ARG A 140 4.88 -21.86 10.13
N SER A 141 5.84 -20.93 10.21
CA SER A 141 6.21 -20.25 11.48
C SER A 141 5.65 -18.83 11.62
N TRP A 142 5.03 -18.27 10.57
CA TRP A 142 4.59 -16.87 10.48
C TRP A 142 3.70 -16.38 11.62
N ARG A 143 2.70 -17.17 12.07
CA ARG A 143 1.87 -16.79 13.24
C ARG A 143 2.65 -16.81 14.56
N LYS A 144 3.67 -17.67 14.66
CA LYS A 144 4.49 -17.84 15.88
C LYS A 144 5.68 -16.88 15.95
N GLN A 145 6.05 -16.25 14.83
CA GLN A 145 7.19 -15.32 14.71
C GLN A 145 6.80 -13.84 14.58
N LYS A 146 5.52 -13.49 14.82
CA LYS A 146 5.02 -12.10 14.66
C LYS A 146 5.79 -11.06 15.50
N ALA A 147 6.49 -11.49 16.56
CA ALA A 147 7.33 -10.61 17.39
C ALA A 147 8.70 -10.30 16.77
N ASP A 148 9.28 -11.22 15.99
CA ASP A 148 10.67 -11.12 15.54
C ASP A 148 10.78 -10.73 14.05
N TYR A 149 9.69 -10.81 13.30
CA TYR A 149 9.67 -10.48 11.88
C TYR A 149 9.63 -8.96 11.67
N ASN A 150 10.66 -8.42 11.02
CA ASN A 150 10.76 -7.00 10.74
C ASN A 150 9.99 -6.58 9.48
N TYR A 151 8.67 -6.42 9.62
CA TYR A 151 7.80 -5.91 8.54
C TYR A 151 8.19 -4.52 8.05
N TYR A 152 8.83 -3.71 8.91
CA TYR A 152 9.26 -2.37 8.52
C TYR A 152 10.27 -2.46 7.37
N ASP A 153 11.33 -3.26 7.53
CA ASP A 153 12.36 -3.42 6.49
C ASP A 153 11.77 -3.98 5.19
N GLU A 154 10.75 -4.85 5.27
CA GLU A 154 10.06 -5.39 4.09
C GLU A 154 9.29 -4.31 3.34
N ILE A 155 8.55 -3.47 4.06
CA ILE A 155 7.81 -2.36 3.48
C ILE A 155 8.76 -1.31 2.89
N ILE A 156 9.88 -1.01 3.56
CA ILE A 156 10.91 -0.09 3.04
C ILE A 156 11.58 -0.67 1.79
N TRP A 157 11.93 -1.96 1.80
CA TRP A 157 12.49 -2.63 0.62
C TRP A 157 11.51 -2.62 -0.55
N TYR A 158 10.24 -2.95 -0.31
CA TYR A 158 9.23 -2.97 -1.36
C TYR A 158 8.95 -1.56 -1.90
N ALA A 159 8.96 -0.54 -1.04
CA ALA A 159 8.88 0.86 -1.46
C ALA A 159 10.02 1.23 -2.40
N ALA A 160 11.26 0.91 -2.03
CA ALA A 160 12.43 1.16 -2.86
C ALA A 160 12.37 0.42 -4.21
N LEU A 161 11.84 -0.81 -4.24
CA LEU A 161 11.63 -1.58 -5.47
C LEU A 161 10.63 -0.93 -6.44
N ASN A 162 9.71 -0.10 -5.93
CA ASN A 162 8.63 0.53 -6.70
C ASN A 162 8.78 2.07 -6.79
N ASP A 163 9.97 2.61 -6.54
CA ASP A 163 10.26 4.05 -6.55
C ASP A 163 9.29 4.87 -5.69
N ILE A 164 8.93 4.31 -4.53
CA ILE A 164 8.17 4.98 -3.47
C ILE A 164 9.16 5.57 -2.47
N THR A 165 9.11 6.88 -2.33
CA THR A 165 9.94 7.71 -1.45
C THR A 165 9.04 8.48 -0.48
N GLU A 166 9.63 9.13 0.52
CA GLU A 166 8.88 9.95 1.48
C GLU A 166 8.10 11.10 0.81
N SER A 167 8.55 11.58 -0.35
CA SER A 167 7.89 12.64 -1.10
C SER A 167 6.67 12.18 -1.90
N ASN A 168 6.44 10.87 -2.07
CA ASN A 168 5.37 10.34 -2.92
C ASN A 168 4.65 9.11 -2.33
N LEU A 169 4.50 9.06 -1.01
CA LEU A 169 3.90 7.92 -0.29
C LEU A 169 2.48 7.56 -0.77
N ASP A 170 1.76 8.47 -1.40
CA ASP A 170 0.44 8.19 -2.01
C ASP A 170 0.50 7.12 -3.13
N LYS A 171 1.67 6.84 -3.72
CA LYS A 171 1.85 5.70 -4.65
C LYS A 171 1.50 4.35 -4.03
N TRP A 172 1.50 4.23 -2.69
CA TRP A 172 1.04 3.02 -2.01
C TRP A 172 -0.42 2.64 -2.34
N TYR A 173 -1.25 3.61 -2.74
CA TYR A 173 -2.63 3.34 -3.15
C TYR A 173 -2.72 2.58 -4.47
N ASP A 174 -1.72 2.73 -5.34
CA ASP A 174 -1.68 2.12 -6.67
C ASP A 174 -1.05 0.71 -6.66
N ILE A 175 -0.49 0.30 -5.51
CA ILE A 175 0.12 -1.02 -5.37
C ILE A 175 -0.95 -2.11 -5.42
N SER A 176 -0.77 -3.04 -6.36
CA SER A 176 -1.57 -4.25 -6.49
C SER A 176 -1.20 -5.26 -5.39
N ILE A 177 -2.19 -5.69 -4.61
CA ILE A 177 -2.01 -6.69 -3.53
C ILE A 177 -1.42 -8.00 -4.07
N PRO A 178 -1.88 -8.59 -5.20
CA PRO A 178 -1.21 -9.73 -5.81
C PRO A 178 0.28 -9.51 -6.10
N LYS A 179 0.66 -8.36 -6.67
CA LYS A 179 2.07 -8.03 -6.95
C LYS A 179 2.89 -7.91 -5.67
N PHE A 180 2.33 -7.30 -4.62
CA PHE A 180 2.96 -7.22 -3.30
C PHE A 180 3.19 -8.63 -2.73
N LYS A 181 2.14 -9.47 -2.70
CA LYS A 181 2.22 -10.85 -2.21
C LYS A 181 3.26 -11.68 -2.94
N GLU A 182 3.34 -11.54 -4.25
CA GLU A 182 4.31 -12.25 -5.09
C GLU A 182 5.75 -11.84 -4.77
N ALA A 183 6.03 -10.54 -4.71
CA ALA A 183 7.38 -10.03 -4.45
C ALA A 183 7.86 -10.35 -3.02
N CYS A 184 6.97 -10.19 -2.05
CA CYS A 184 7.24 -10.39 -0.62
C CYS A 184 7.06 -11.86 -0.20
N LYS A 185 6.56 -12.73 -1.09
CA LYS A 185 6.23 -14.15 -0.84
C LYS A 185 5.43 -14.33 0.46
N THR A 186 4.47 -13.43 0.67
CA THR A 186 3.73 -13.30 1.91
C THR A 186 2.25 -13.59 1.69
N LYS A 187 1.57 -14.04 2.75
CA LYS A 187 0.13 -14.31 2.76
C LYS A 187 -0.70 -13.21 3.39
N ILE A 188 -0.08 -12.08 3.76
CA ILE A 188 -0.78 -11.00 4.45
C ILE A 188 -1.98 -10.54 3.63
N ASP A 189 -3.10 -10.28 4.28
CA ASP A 189 -4.26 -9.72 3.60
C ASP A 189 -4.09 -8.20 3.38
N CYS A 190 -5.08 -7.60 2.73
CA CYS A 190 -5.08 -6.17 2.44
C CYS A 190 -5.05 -5.31 3.72
N GLU A 191 -5.65 -5.79 4.81
CA GLU A 191 -5.73 -5.04 6.06
C GLU A 191 -4.40 -5.08 6.81
N GLU A 192 -3.77 -6.25 6.91
CA GLU A 192 -2.43 -6.39 7.45
C GLU A 192 -1.41 -5.55 6.66
N MET A 193 -1.49 -5.55 5.32
CA MET A 193 -0.62 -4.71 4.49
C MET A 193 -0.79 -3.22 4.80
N ARG A 194 -2.04 -2.72 4.88
CA ARG A 194 -2.29 -1.32 5.28
C ARG A 194 -1.69 -0.99 6.63
N ASN A 195 -1.89 -1.86 7.61
CA ASN A 195 -1.37 -1.68 8.96
C ASN A 195 0.16 -1.63 8.97
N PHE A 196 0.83 -2.45 8.17
CA PHE A 196 2.29 -2.39 8.04
C PHE A 196 2.78 -1.11 7.35
N ILE A 197 2.11 -0.66 6.29
CA ILE A 197 2.44 0.61 5.63
C ILE A 197 2.28 1.79 6.59
N GLN A 198 1.17 1.85 7.34
CA GLN A 198 0.94 2.91 8.33
C GLN A 198 1.97 2.90 9.46
N LYS A 199 2.40 1.71 9.91
CA LYS A 199 3.48 1.58 10.90
C LYS A 199 4.83 2.01 10.35
N ALA A 200 5.10 1.76 9.06
CA ALA A 200 6.36 2.15 8.43
C ALA A 200 6.46 3.65 8.17
N TYR A 201 5.33 4.31 7.94
CA TYR A 201 5.28 5.76 7.68
C TYR A 201 4.24 6.44 8.60
N PRO A 202 4.50 6.50 9.93
CA PRO A 202 3.53 6.99 10.90
C PRO A 202 3.22 8.49 10.75
N HIS A 203 4.10 9.24 10.08
CA HIS A 203 3.93 10.66 9.82
C HIS A 203 3.05 10.95 8.60
N HIS A 204 2.80 9.96 7.74
CA HIS A 204 1.96 10.13 6.56
C HIS A 204 0.51 9.75 6.85
N LYS A 205 -0.42 10.66 6.57
CA LYS A 205 -1.85 10.39 6.76
C LYS A 205 -2.39 9.55 5.60
N PHE A 206 -2.45 8.23 5.79
CA PHE A 206 -3.11 7.35 4.83
C PHE A 206 -4.63 7.32 5.02
N TYR A 207 -5.37 7.71 3.99
CA TYR A 207 -6.80 7.48 3.85
C TYR A 207 -7.13 5.99 3.64
N LYS A 208 -7.80 5.36 4.62
CA LYS A 208 -8.16 3.93 4.57
C LYS A 208 -8.97 3.55 3.33
N PHE A 209 -9.84 4.45 2.85
CA PHE A 209 -10.70 4.22 1.69
C PHE A 209 -9.98 4.28 0.33
N LYS A 210 -8.78 4.90 0.24
CA LYS A 210 -8.03 5.01 -1.02
C LYS A 210 -7.31 3.71 -1.44
N PHE A 211 -7.13 2.76 -0.53
CA PHE A 211 -6.51 1.47 -0.86
C PHE A 211 -7.43 0.61 -1.75
N CYS A 212 -6.86 -0.18 -2.67
CA CYS A 212 -7.60 -0.92 -3.71
C CYS A 212 -8.62 -1.96 -3.20
N TYR A 213 -8.65 -2.23 -1.89
CA TYR A 213 -9.68 -3.03 -1.21
C TYR A 213 -10.04 -2.44 0.16
N ALA A 214 -10.88 -1.42 0.16
CA ALA A 214 -11.50 -0.87 1.36
C ALA A 214 -12.66 -1.78 1.83
N PRO A 215 -12.55 -2.48 2.97
CA PRO A 215 -13.66 -3.30 3.47
C PRO A 215 -14.86 -2.43 3.82
N ILE A 216 -16.07 -2.95 3.66
CA ILE A 216 -17.32 -2.20 3.92
C ILE A 216 -17.36 -1.66 5.36
N SER A 217 -16.78 -2.40 6.30
CA SER A 217 -16.73 -2.05 7.72
C SER A 217 -15.90 -0.80 8.04
N ILE A 218 -15.01 -0.32 7.16
CA ILE A 218 -14.27 0.92 7.45
C ILE A 218 -15.19 2.13 7.55
N TRP A 219 -16.35 2.06 6.91
CA TRP A 219 -17.33 3.14 6.87
C TRP A 219 -18.19 3.21 8.13
N ASP A 220 -18.01 2.29 9.09
CA ASP A 220 -18.58 2.41 10.44
C ASP A 220 -17.77 3.38 11.32
N ASP A 221 -16.53 3.70 10.94
CA ASP A 221 -15.67 4.65 11.65
C ASP A 221 -16.02 6.09 11.21
N PRO A 222 -16.57 6.94 12.11
CA PRO A 222 -16.96 8.30 11.76
C PRO A 222 -15.76 9.16 11.30
N ASN A 223 -14.54 8.84 11.73
CA ASN A 223 -13.35 9.54 11.26
C ASN A 223 -13.07 9.26 9.78
N VAL A 224 -13.37 8.05 9.30
CA VAL A 224 -13.24 7.69 7.88
C VAL A 224 -14.26 8.45 7.04
N ILE A 225 -15.49 8.61 7.54
CA ILE A 225 -16.52 9.42 6.90
C ILE A 225 -16.10 10.91 6.83
N ALA A 226 -15.59 11.47 7.93
CA ALA A 226 -15.10 12.84 7.97
C ALA A 226 -13.91 13.06 7.02
N ASP A 227 -12.96 12.13 6.98
CA ASP A 227 -11.83 12.17 6.06
C ASP A 227 -12.29 12.06 4.59
N TYR A 228 -13.29 11.23 4.31
CA TYR A 228 -13.86 11.09 2.99
C TYR A 228 -14.60 12.34 2.54
N ARG A 229 -15.37 12.98 3.44
CA ARG A 229 -16.01 14.28 3.22
C ARG A 229 -14.98 15.33 2.79
N LYS A 230 -13.89 15.46 3.54
CA LYS A 230 -12.79 16.39 3.25
C LYS A 230 -12.13 16.07 1.90
N PHE A 231 -11.84 14.80 1.65
CA PHE A 231 -11.26 14.34 0.39
C PHE A 231 -12.15 14.69 -0.81
N LEU A 232 -13.46 14.51 -0.70
CA LEU A 232 -14.40 14.85 -1.77
C LEU A 232 -14.34 16.35 -2.10
N TYR A 233 -14.48 17.25 -1.13
CA TYR A 233 -14.38 18.69 -1.36
C TYR A 233 -13.07 19.07 -2.06
N GLN A 234 -11.95 18.54 -1.56
CA GLN A 234 -10.62 18.84 -2.12
C GLN A 234 -10.46 18.34 -3.55
N THR A 235 -11.00 17.16 -3.86
CA THR A 235 -10.81 16.50 -5.17
C THR A 235 -11.77 17.02 -6.23
N THR A 236 -13.00 17.40 -5.85
CA THR A 236 -13.97 17.95 -6.79
C THR A 236 -13.80 19.45 -7.00
N GLY A 237 -13.25 20.17 -6.02
CA GLY A 237 -13.17 21.64 -6.08
C GLY A 237 -14.53 22.32 -5.98
N PHE A 238 -15.57 21.59 -5.56
CA PHE A 238 -16.92 22.13 -5.38
C PHE A 238 -16.93 23.15 -4.24
N LYS A 239 -17.58 24.27 -4.50
CA LYS A 239 -17.76 25.40 -3.58
C LYS A 239 -19.13 25.41 -2.91
N MET A 240 -20.11 24.71 -3.51
CA MET A 240 -21.50 24.65 -3.10
C MET A 240 -21.94 23.19 -2.96
N MET A 241 -22.89 22.94 -2.06
CA MET A 241 -23.36 21.58 -1.74
C MET A 241 -24.15 20.96 -2.88
N GLU A 242 -24.88 21.80 -3.60
CA GLU A 242 -25.73 21.49 -4.75
C GLU A 242 -24.93 20.85 -5.88
N GLN A 243 -23.65 21.19 -6.01
CA GLN A 243 -22.77 20.60 -7.03
C GLN A 243 -22.59 19.10 -6.84
N PHE A 244 -22.78 18.55 -5.64
CA PHE A 244 -22.70 17.12 -5.41
C PHE A 244 -23.84 16.33 -6.07
N TYR A 245 -24.97 16.97 -6.41
CA TYR A 245 -26.00 16.34 -7.27
C TYR A 245 -25.44 15.93 -8.63
N LEU A 246 -24.38 16.59 -9.11
CA LEU A 246 -23.75 16.31 -10.40
C LEU A 246 -22.80 15.10 -10.38
N LEU A 247 -22.41 14.59 -9.20
CA LEU A 247 -21.56 13.40 -9.14
C LEU A 247 -22.40 12.16 -9.44
N SER A 248 -22.14 11.50 -10.56
CA SER A 248 -22.73 10.19 -10.86
C SER A 248 -22.19 9.08 -9.95
N PRO A 249 -22.90 7.95 -9.79
CA PRO A 249 -22.39 6.78 -9.06
C PRO A 249 -21.04 6.29 -9.60
N CYS A 250 -20.84 6.36 -10.92
CA CYS A 250 -19.58 6.01 -11.57
C CYS A 250 -18.44 6.95 -11.14
N ARG A 251 -18.72 8.26 -11.02
CA ARG A 251 -17.72 9.22 -10.53
C ARG A 251 -17.40 8.99 -9.05
N ILE A 252 -18.41 8.73 -8.21
CA ILE A 252 -18.20 8.38 -6.80
C ILE A 252 -17.32 7.14 -6.65
N LYS A 253 -17.55 6.09 -7.47
CA LYS A 253 -16.69 4.90 -7.50
C LYS A 253 -15.24 5.23 -7.86
N LYS A 254 -15.01 6.09 -8.86
CA LYS A 254 -13.67 6.59 -9.24
C LYS A 254 -13.02 7.42 -8.14
N LEU A 255 -13.83 8.09 -7.31
CA LEU A 255 -13.41 8.82 -6.11
C LEU A 255 -13.42 7.91 -4.86
N TYR A 256 -13.09 6.63 -5.02
CA TYR A 256 -12.95 5.66 -3.93
C TYR A 256 -14.18 5.40 -3.04
N GLY A 257 -15.37 5.92 -3.42
CA GLY A 257 -16.62 5.75 -2.69
C GLY A 257 -17.38 4.48 -3.03
N GLY A 258 -16.79 3.57 -3.82
CA GLY A 258 -17.48 2.38 -4.33
C GLY A 258 -17.94 1.42 -3.22
N SER A 259 -17.12 1.19 -2.20
CA SER A 259 -17.49 0.35 -1.06
C SER A 259 -18.51 1.03 -0.15
N LEU A 260 -18.50 2.37 -0.06
CA LEU A 260 -19.51 3.14 0.66
C LEU A 260 -20.87 3.06 -0.04
N LEU A 261 -20.90 3.29 -1.36
CA LEU A 261 -22.12 3.10 -2.14
C LEU A 261 -22.66 1.69 -1.99
N LYS A 262 -21.79 0.66 -2.04
CA LYS A 262 -22.22 -0.74 -1.85
C LYS A 262 -22.84 -0.96 -0.46
N LYS A 263 -22.28 -0.35 0.59
CA LYS A 263 -22.84 -0.41 1.96
C LYS A 263 -24.27 0.12 2.02
N LEU A 264 -24.55 1.15 1.23
CA LEU A 264 -25.82 1.87 1.18
C LEU A 264 -26.69 1.40 0.01
N ASN A 265 -26.54 0.13 -0.39
CA ASN A 265 -27.30 -0.51 -1.48
C ASN A 265 -27.30 0.27 -2.81
N GLY A 266 -26.25 1.05 -3.08
CA GLY A 266 -26.12 1.88 -4.27
C GLY A 266 -26.86 3.22 -4.22
N SER A 267 -27.53 3.56 -3.10
CA SER A 267 -28.27 4.82 -2.97
C SER A 267 -27.34 6.02 -2.80
N GLN A 268 -27.33 6.93 -3.77
CA GLN A 268 -26.60 8.20 -3.67
C GLN A 268 -27.20 9.11 -2.60
N TYR A 269 -28.53 9.09 -2.47
CA TYR A 269 -29.25 9.87 -1.47
C TYR A 269 -28.80 9.52 -0.05
N GLN A 270 -28.77 8.22 0.27
CA GLN A 270 -28.29 7.75 1.57
C GLN A 270 -26.79 8.08 1.77
N LEU A 271 -25.98 8.00 0.71
CA LEU A 271 -24.57 8.36 0.77
C LEU A 271 -24.40 9.82 1.14
N TYR A 272 -25.15 10.73 0.53
CA TYR A 272 -25.03 12.14 0.85
C TYR A 272 -25.62 12.50 2.20
N ARG A 273 -26.72 11.88 2.63
CA ARG A 273 -27.21 12.05 4.01
C ARG A 273 -26.23 11.56 5.07
N LEU A 274 -25.46 10.51 4.77
CA LEU A 274 -24.43 10.02 5.67
C LEU A 274 -23.20 10.94 5.68
N ILE A 275 -22.73 11.35 4.51
CA ILE A 275 -21.52 12.17 4.40
C ILE A 275 -21.79 13.63 4.77
N PHE A 276 -22.99 14.16 4.53
CA PHE A 276 -23.39 15.56 4.71
C PHE A 276 -24.80 15.64 5.34
N PRO A 277 -24.97 15.19 6.59
CA PRO A 277 -26.27 15.15 7.25
C PRO A 277 -26.89 16.54 7.46
N GLU A 278 -26.07 17.60 7.45
CA GLU A 278 -26.51 18.98 7.63
C GLU A 278 -27.25 19.56 6.42
N PHE A 279 -27.09 18.99 5.23
CA PHE A 279 -27.68 19.51 4.00
C PHE A 279 -29.00 18.79 3.68
N PRO A 280 -30.08 19.52 3.37
CA PRO A 280 -31.40 18.92 3.10
C PRO A 280 -31.45 18.31 1.69
N TRP A 281 -30.85 17.14 1.52
CA TRP A 281 -30.85 16.44 0.24
C TRP A 281 -32.28 16.11 -0.24
N VAL A 282 -32.52 16.28 -1.53
CA VAL A 282 -33.76 15.99 -2.24
C VAL A 282 -33.50 14.80 -3.17
N GLU A 283 -34.17 13.68 -2.96
CA GLU A 283 -33.87 12.41 -3.65
C GLU A 283 -34.16 12.50 -5.16
N GLU A 284 -35.19 13.25 -5.54
CA GLU A 284 -35.64 13.46 -6.91
C GLU A 284 -34.54 14.08 -7.79
N TYR A 285 -33.67 14.91 -7.20
CA TYR A 285 -32.58 15.57 -7.92
C TYR A 285 -31.41 14.63 -8.26
N LEU A 286 -31.37 13.46 -7.62
CA LEU A 286 -30.37 12.42 -7.90
C LEU A 286 -30.83 11.45 -8.99
N HIS A 287 -32.07 11.58 -9.48
CA HIS A 287 -32.57 10.73 -10.55
C HIS A 287 -31.80 11.00 -11.86
N PRO A 288 -31.38 9.96 -12.61
CA PRO A 288 -30.64 10.13 -13.85
C PRO A 288 -31.31 11.07 -14.87
N ASP A 289 -32.64 11.05 -14.92
CA ASP A 289 -33.39 11.91 -15.84
C ASP A 289 -33.38 13.38 -15.44
N PHE A 290 -33.30 13.68 -14.14
CA PHE A 290 -33.13 15.05 -13.67
C PHE A 290 -31.72 15.55 -13.99
N ILE A 291 -30.70 14.73 -13.76
CA ILE A 291 -29.31 15.06 -14.12
C ILE A 291 -29.17 15.29 -15.63
N LYS A 292 -29.85 14.48 -16.47
CA LYS A 292 -29.87 14.70 -17.93
C LYS A 292 -30.52 16.03 -18.30
N LYS A 293 -31.60 16.43 -17.62
CA LYS A 293 -32.25 17.74 -17.84
C LYS A 293 -31.31 18.88 -17.46
N LEU A 294 -30.62 18.77 -16.33
CA LEU A 294 -29.62 19.76 -15.88
C LEU A 294 -28.41 19.85 -16.80
N ALA A 295 -27.95 18.72 -17.33
CA ALA A 295 -26.81 18.64 -18.23
C ALA A 295 -27.19 18.92 -19.70
N SER A 296 -28.47 19.12 -20.02
CA SER A 296 -28.85 19.60 -21.34
C SER A 296 -28.62 21.11 -21.37
N PRO A 297 -27.95 21.67 -22.41
CA PRO A 297 -27.93 23.11 -22.55
C PRO A 297 -29.39 23.59 -22.57
N PRO A 298 -29.71 24.75 -21.97
CA PRO A 298 -31.03 25.31 -22.09
C PRO A 298 -31.40 25.31 -23.58
N PRO A 299 -32.62 24.89 -23.95
CA PRO A 299 -33.02 24.92 -25.34
C PRO A 299 -32.72 26.32 -25.85
N LYS A 300 -31.81 26.44 -26.83
CA LYS A 300 -31.52 27.74 -27.46
C LYS A 300 -32.88 28.29 -27.82
N GLU A 301 -33.25 29.43 -27.24
CA GLU A 301 -34.50 30.10 -27.59
C GLU A 301 -34.63 30.01 -29.10
N PRO A 302 -35.77 29.49 -29.62
CA PRO A 302 -35.91 29.30 -31.04
C PRO A 302 -35.53 30.62 -31.68
N LYS A 303 -34.40 30.66 -32.39
CA LYS A 303 -34.01 31.85 -33.15
C LYS A 303 -35.26 32.16 -33.95
N LYS A 304 -35.86 33.33 -33.76
CA LYS A 304 -36.98 33.77 -34.60
C LYS A 304 -36.49 33.61 -36.04
N ILE A 305 -36.93 32.56 -36.71
CA ILE A 305 -36.57 32.27 -38.08
C ILE A 305 -37.30 33.36 -38.86
N SER A 306 -36.61 34.48 -39.13
CA SER A 306 -37.24 35.64 -39.76
C SER A 306 -37.47 35.43 -41.25
N SER A 307 -37.21 34.26 -41.82
CA SER A 307 -37.80 33.88 -43.10
C SER A 307 -37.81 32.37 -43.30
N PHE A 308 -38.93 31.88 -43.82
CA PHE A 308 -39.18 30.50 -44.22
C PHE A 308 -38.22 30.00 -45.34
N ALA A 309 -37.36 30.87 -45.87
CA ALA A 309 -36.54 30.60 -47.05
C ALA A 309 -35.20 29.90 -46.76
N GLN A 310 -34.81 29.69 -45.51
CA GLN A 310 -33.51 29.06 -45.16
C GLN A 310 -33.58 27.56 -44.85
N PHE A 311 -34.74 26.91 -45.05
CA PHE A 311 -34.96 25.52 -44.61
C PHE A 311 -34.50 24.44 -45.61
N PHE A 312 -34.10 24.80 -46.83
CA PHE A 312 -33.86 23.80 -47.90
C PHE A 312 -32.42 23.64 -48.39
N ASP A 313 -31.41 24.13 -47.67
CA ASP A 313 -30.02 24.06 -48.16
C ASP A 313 -29.02 23.46 -47.15
N LEU A 314 -29.27 22.22 -46.69
CA LEU A 314 -28.30 21.46 -45.91
C LEU A 314 -28.06 20.07 -46.52
N GLY A 315 -26.93 19.95 -47.21
CA GLY A 315 -26.39 18.71 -47.78
C GLY A 315 -25.86 17.70 -46.73
N PRO A 316 -25.28 16.58 -47.20
CA PRO A 316 -25.14 15.36 -46.39
C PRO A 316 -24.02 15.42 -45.34
N THR A 317 -24.43 15.20 -44.09
CA THR A 317 -23.73 14.52 -42.98
C THR A 317 -22.25 14.89 -42.74
N GLN A 318 -22.02 15.86 -41.85
CA GLN A 318 -20.84 15.87 -41.00
C GLN A 318 -21.15 15.16 -39.67
N ARG A 319 -20.38 14.10 -39.36
CA ARG A 319 -20.38 13.49 -38.03
C ARG A 319 -19.74 14.47 -37.05
N ILE A 320 -20.56 15.09 -36.21
CA ILE A 320 -20.11 15.89 -35.07
C ILE A 320 -19.61 14.92 -34.01
N ALA A 321 -18.30 14.93 -33.75
CA ALA A 321 -17.75 14.37 -32.53
C ALA A 321 -18.28 15.21 -31.35
N THR A 322 -19.17 14.62 -30.56
CA THR A 322 -19.74 15.24 -29.36
C THR A 322 -18.76 15.11 -28.20
N THR A 323 -17.81 16.03 -28.10
CA THR A 323 -17.23 16.40 -26.80
C THR A 323 -18.24 17.29 -26.10
N PHE A 324 -19.03 16.70 -25.20
CA PHE A 324 -19.90 17.43 -24.28
C PHE A 324 -19.04 18.06 -23.17
N ASP A 325 -18.42 19.20 -23.47
CA ASP A 325 -17.98 20.15 -22.45
C ASP A 325 -18.97 21.30 -22.42
N ILE A 326 -20.11 21.09 -21.74
CA ILE A 326 -20.91 22.21 -21.28
C ILE A 326 -20.12 22.82 -20.12
N PRO A 327 -19.84 24.14 -20.13
CA PRO A 327 -19.06 24.75 -19.08
C PRO A 327 -19.83 24.57 -17.77
N GLU A 328 -19.26 23.78 -16.87
CA GLU A 328 -19.77 23.40 -15.55
C GLU A 328 -20.42 24.58 -14.80
N LYS A 329 -19.94 25.80 -15.06
CA LYS A 329 -20.44 27.08 -14.52
C LYS A 329 -21.90 27.39 -14.87
N GLU A 330 -22.39 27.01 -16.06
CA GLU A 330 -23.77 27.33 -16.49
C GLU A 330 -24.79 26.39 -15.83
N ILE A 331 -24.43 25.10 -15.71
CA ILE A 331 -25.21 24.10 -14.95
C ILE A 331 -25.25 24.49 -13.47
N GLN A 332 -24.13 24.97 -12.93
CA GLN A 332 -24.03 25.44 -11.54
C GLN A 332 -24.94 26.64 -11.26
N LYS A 333 -24.97 27.63 -12.16
CA LYS A 333 -25.85 28.81 -12.00
C LYS A 333 -27.33 28.40 -12.03
N ASN A 334 -27.74 27.57 -13.00
CA ASN A 334 -29.12 27.12 -13.10
C ASN A 334 -29.57 26.29 -11.89
N LEU A 335 -28.69 25.45 -11.32
CA LEU A 335 -28.96 24.72 -10.08
C LEU A 335 -29.15 25.66 -8.88
N SER A 336 -28.26 26.63 -8.71
CA SER A 336 -28.37 27.64 -7.64
C SER A 336 -29.67 28.45 -7.77
N ASP A 337 -29.96 28.97 -8.97
CA ASP A 337 -31.17 29.76 -9.22
C ASP A 337 -32.44 28.92 -8.97
N MET A 338 -32.46 27.64 -9.35
CA MET A 338 -33.61 26.75 -9.10
C MET A 338 -33.80 26.42 -7.62
N ILE A 339 -32.72 26.26 -6.86
CA ILE A 339 -32.77 25.92 -5.43
C ILE A 339 -33.17 27.14 -4.62
N GLU A 340 -32.63 28.32 -4.93
CA GLU A 340 -33.08 29.58 -4.33
C GLU A 340 -34.57 29.83 -4.59
N ASN A 341 -35.06 29.56 -5.81
CA ASN A 341 -36.47 29.70 -6.13
C ASN A 341 -37.38 28.70 -5.38
N ASN A 342 -36.92 27.47 -5.11
CA ASN A 342 -37.70 26.47 -4.37
C ASN A 342 -37.65 26.67 -2.84
N LEU A 343 -36.54 27.19 -2.30
CA LEU A 343 -36.41 27.51 -0.87
C LEU A 343 -37.28 28.71 -0.47
N ASN A 344 -37.56 29.64 -1.40
CA ASN A 344 -38.44 30.78 -1.17
C ASN A 344 -39.94 30.45 -1.31
N LEU A 345 -40.29 29.20 -1.61
CA LEU A 345 -41.67 28.72 -1.78
C LEU A 345 -42.18 27.83 -0.64
N GLN A 346 -41.40 27.66 0.44
CA GLN A 346 -41.79 27.06 1.71
C GLN A 346 -41.84 28.13 2.79
#